data_AF-A0AAD5NRB2-F1
#
_entry.id   AF-A0AAD5NRB2-F1
#
_cell.length_a   1.000
_cell.length_b   1.000
_cell.length_c   1.000
_cell.angle_alpha   90.00
_cell.angle_beta   90.00
_cell.angle_gamma   90.00
#
_symmetry.space_group_name_H-M   'P 1'
#
loop_
_entity.id
_entity.type
_entity.pdbx_description
1 polymer ?
#
loop_
_entity_poly.entity_id
_entity_poly.type
_entity_poly.pdbx_seq_one_letter_code
_entity_poly.pdbx_strand_id
1 'polypeptide(L)'
;MGGLRLLFSQVSRHGLSKTRHHSSPFITLQRSLCSSTAPQNDESSAPNRIEVVSYQAKPKDKSDAPNENEHQPPPPQSQPQAGRPPRDSPAQEARTAWTREDIRYVKDSPSITPVSYPTRVAPLPEDRAAGEGEKESEETERERRKIESENRLSSRRVFRHAEEEKMVVPFPLLIKAESKKKESNPVLDLMDAIKQVKANAKAKFDETIEAHVRLAIPPRKTELIVRGTMNLPHGAKKAVRVAYFAEGADADEARSAGADVVGGLELIEEIASSGKIDIDKCFATRQLMPRLFKISKILNHRGLMPNPKQGTVTNDIARAVHEAKQGHVKFKMDNTSNVHVGLGKVSLKEELLRENVGAFVNSLLLAKPAGLKKTSKFAGYVNAFHICSTLGPAYPVSIQSLSRALEQYNKAHLA
;
A
#
# COMPACT_ATOMS: atom_id res chain seq x y z
N MET A 1 -49.86 -54.38 -19.67
CA MET A 1 -49.23 -55.36 -18.75
C MET A 1 -47.73 -55.28 -18.99
N GLY A 2 -46.87 -54.60 -18.24
CA GLY A 2 -46.80 -54.37 -16.79
C GLY A 2 -45.46 -54.99 -16.31
N GLY A 3 -44.58 -54.20 -15.67
CA GLY A 3 -43.33 -54.64 -15.01
C GLY A 3 -42.06 -54.29 -15.79
N LEU A 4 -41.22 -53.28 -15.50
CA LEU A 4 -40.67 -52.78 -14.22
C LEU A 4 -39.79 -53.83 -13.51
N ARG A 5 -38.46 -53.71 -13.63
CA ARG A 5 -37.50 -53.38 -12.54
C ARG A 5 -36.08 -53.92 -12.77
N LEU A 6 -35.14 -53.01 -12.53
CA LEU A 6 -33.71 -53.17 -12.26
C LEU A 6 -33.38 -54.28 -11.26
N LEU A 7 -32.23 -54.94 -11.44
CA LEU A 7 -31.38 -55.41 -10.33
C LEU A 7 -29.89 -55.40 -10.72
N PHE A 8 -29.10 -54.73 -9.89
CA PHE A 8 -27.64 -54.80 -9.76
C PHE A 8 -27.19 -56.20 -9.28
N SER A 9 -25.96 -56.63 -9.62
CA SER A 9 -24.96 -57.16 -8.65
C SER A 9 -23.87 -58.03 -9.31
N GLN A 10 -22.63 -57.56 -9.17
CA GLN A 10 -21.36 -58.27 -8.93
C GLN A 10 -20.79 -59.33 -9.89
N VAL A 11 -19.54 -59.08 -10.33
CA VAL A 11 -18.29 -59.80 -10.01
C VAL A 11 -17.36 -59.65 -11.22
N SER A 12 -16.33 -58.81 -11.10
CA SER A 12 -15.23 -58.75 -12.08
C SER A 12 -13.91 -58.97 -11.37
N ARG A 13 -13.11 -59.87 -11.95
CA ARG A 13 -11.90 -60.47 -11.36
C ARG A 13 -10.69 -59.54 -11.46
N HIS A 14 -9.80 -59.73 -10.49
CA HIS A 14 -8.52 -59.08 -10.25
C HIS A 14 -7.62 -58.86 -11.49
N GLY A 15 -6.99 -57.68 -11.53
CA GLY A 15 -5.76 -57.39 -12.27
C GLY A 15 -4.96 -56.30 -11.54
N LEU A 16 -3.98 -56.69 -10.73
CA LEU A 16 -3.09 -55.81 -9.96
C LEU A 16 -1.78 -55.60 -10.74
N SER A 17 -1.45 -54.35 -11.05
CA SER A 17 -0.10 -53.93 -11.48
C SER A 17 0.53 -53.08 -10.36
N LYS A 18 1.54 -53.63 -9.68
CA LYS A 18 2.37 -52.93 -8.67
C LYS A 18 3.68 -52.48 -9.30
N THR A 19 4.02 -51.21 -9.06
CA THR A 19 5.25 -50.51 -9.40
C THR A 19 6.42 -50.92 -8.49
N ARG A 20 7.63 -50.99 -9.06
CA ARG A 20 8.89 -51.26 -8.35
C ARG A 20 9.58 -49.94 -7.96
N HIS A 21 10.01 -49.85 -6.71
CA HIS A 21 10.98 -48.87 -6.21
C HIS A 21 12.41 -49.45 -6.31
N HIS A 22 13.37 -48.63 -6.72
CA HIS A 22 14.80 -48.97 -6.73
C HIS A 22 15.47 -48.54 -5.42
N SER A 23 16.19 -49.47 -4.80
CA SER A 23 17.09 -49.29 -3.66
C SER A 23 18.53 -49.56 -4.07
N SER A 24 19.46 -48.70 -3.67
CA SER A 24 20.92 -48.80 -3.87
C SER A 24 21.55 -49.90 -2.99
N PRO A 25 22.65 -50.55 -3.40
CA PRO A 25 23.44 -51.38 -2.50
C PRO A 25 24.83 -50.78 -2.17
N PHE A 26 25.20 -50.95 -0.91
CA PHE A 26 26.55 -50.89 -0.35
C PHE A 26 27.41 -52.05 -0.85
N ILE A 27 28.69 -51.81 -1.23
CA ILE A 27 29.76 -52.82 -1.15
C ILE A 27 31.07 -52.17 -0.68
N THR A 28 31.59 -52.73 0.40
CA THR A 28 32.92 -52.59 0.99
C THR A 28 33.94 -53.47 0.27
N LEU A 29 35.18 -53.01 0.06
CA LEU A 29 36.37 -53.87 0.21
C LEU A 29 37.66 -53.05 0.38
N GLN A 30 38.56 -53.59 1.19
CA GLN A 30 39.78 -52.99 1.69
C GLN A 30 41.04 -53.58 1.02
N ARG A 31 42.01 -52.68 0.76
CA ARG A 31 43.46 -52.74 1.09
C ARG A 31 44.47 -53.60 0.30
N SER A 32 45.59 -52.91 0.03
CA SER A 32 47.03 -53.33 -0.06
C SER A 32 47.64 -53.32 -1.47
N LEU A 33 48.92 -52.98 -1.74
CA LEU A 33 50.05 -52.29 -1.09
C LEU A 33 51.15 -52.15 -2.20
N CYS A 34 51.93 -51.03 -2.21
CA CYS A 34 53.32 -50.85 -2.75
C CYS A 34 53.65 -51.12 -4.26
N SER A 35 54.66 -50.55 -4.94
CA SER A 35 55.64 -49.45 -4.79
C SER A 35 56.47 -49.30 -6.11
N SER A 36 57.14 -48.13 -6.28
CA SER A 36 58.25 -47.77 -7.22
C SER A 36 57.83 -47.34 -8.65
N THR A 37 58.38 -46.31 -9.32
CA THR A 37 59.66 -45.56 -9.22
C THR A 37 59.51 -44.14 -9.86
N ALA A 38 60.31 -43.15 -9.42
CA ALA A 38 60.33 -41.72 -9.80
C ALA A 38 61.02 -41.42 -11.17
N PRO A 39 60.97 -40.19 -11.76
CA PRO A 39 61.70 -38.96 -11.30
C PRO A 39 60.89 -37.62 -11.39
N GLN A 40 61.07 -36.66 -10.44
CA GLN A 40 61.77 -35.33 -10.51
C GLN A 40 61.45 -34.43 -11.72
N ASN A 41 61.17 -33.12 -11.65
CA ASN A 41 61.17 -32.08 -10.60
C ASN A 41 60.38 -30.85 -11.13
N ASP A 42 60.11 -29.91 -10.21
CA ASP A 42 59.89 -28.46 -10.37
C ASP A 42 58.50 -27.84 -10.08
N GLU A 43 58.52 -27.12 -8.95
CA GLU A 43 57.94 -25.82 -8.61
C GLU A 43 56.45 -25.63 -8.29
N SER A 44 56.28 -25.12 -7.06
CA SER A 44 55.31 -24.11 -6.60
C SER A 44 53.97 -24.57 -5.97
N SER A 45 54.00 -24.54 -4.62
CA SER A 45 52.94 -24.10 -3.71
C SER A 45 51.54 -24.72 -3.85
N ALA A 46 51.29 -25.80 -3.09
CA ALA A 46 49.94 -26.17 -2.69
C ALA A 46 49.43 -25.30 -1.52
N PRO A 47 48.13 -25.00 -1.44
CA PRO A 47 47.55 -24.06 -0.47
C PRO A 47 47.49 -24.63 0.95
N ASN A 48 47.87 -23.82 1.93
CA ASN A 48 47.78 -24.14 3.35
C ASN A 48 46.34 -24.40 3.78
N ARG A 49 46.16 -25.58 4.38
CA ARG A 49 44.99 -26.00 5.16
C ARG A 49 44.81 -25.05 6.34
N ILE A 50 43.69 -24.33 6.39
CA ILE A 50 43.35 -23.44 7.50
C ILE A 50 43.06 -24.30 8.73
N GLU A 51 43.95 -24.25 9.72
CA GLU A 51 43.68 -24.76 11.06
C GLU A 51 42.88 -23.73 11.86
N VAL A 52 41.85 -24.19 12.56
CA VAL A 52 41.03 -23.35 13.43
C VAL A 52 41.82 -23.08 14.70
N VAL A 53 42.34 -21.86 14.84
CA VAL A 53 43.00 -21.40 16.07
C VAL A 53 41.92 -21.10 17.11
N SER A 54 41.87 -21.93 18.16
CA SER A 54 41.08 -21.66 19.37
C SER A 54 41.79 -20.59 20.21
N TYR A 55 41.16 -19.45 20.45
CA TYR A 55 41.67 -18.44 21.36
C TYR A 55 41.33 -18.79 22.82
N GLN A 56 42.35 -18.85 23.68
CA GLN A 56 42.17 -18.88 25.13
C GLN A 56 41.74 -17.49 25.61
N ALA A 57 40.71 -17.44 26.46
CA ALA A 57 40.22 -16.20 27.05
C ALA A 57 41.29 -15.60 27.97
N LYS A 58 41.60 -14.32 27.75
CA LYS A 58 42.61 -13.58 28.53
C LYS A 58 42.11 -13.34 29.97
N PRO A 59 42.94 -13.58 31.01
CA PRO A 59 42.54 -13.35 32.40
C PRO A 59 42.45 -11.85 32.70
N LYS A 60 41.41 -11.44 33.43
CA LYS A 60 41.28 -10.10 34.00
C LYS A 60 41.82 -10.11 35.43
N ASP A 61 43.00 -9.55 35.61
CA ASP A 61 43.53 -9.26 36.95
C ASP A 61 42.92 -7.97 37.53
N LYS A 62 42.71 -8.02 38.84
CA LYS A 62 42.11 -7.01 39.71
C LYS A 62 43.19 -6.30 40.54
N SER A 63 43.23 -4.98 40.47
CA SER A 63 43.66 -4.02 41.51
C SER A 63 43.48 -2.64 40.86
N ASP A 64 42.60 -1.75 41.32
CA ASP A 64 42.59 -1.16 42.65
C ASP A 64 41.17 -0.92 43.18
N ALA A 65 40.99 -1.18 44.47
CA ALA A 65 39.82 -0.81 45.25
C ALA A 65 40.09 0.50 46.02
N PRO A 66 39.10 1.39 46.15
CA PRO A 66 38.97 2.20 47.34
C PRO A 66 37.77 1.77 48.18
N ASN A 67 38.04 1.87 49.48
CA ASN A 67 37.25 1.59 50.66
C ASN A 67 35.79 2.09 50.60
N GLU A 68 34.89 1.27 51.14
CA GLU A 68 33.53 1.64 51.50
C GLU A 68 33.56 2.68 52.62
N ASN A 69 33.05 3.88 52.34
CA ASN A 69 32.15 4.61 53.23
C ASN A 69 31.71 5.94 52.60
N GLU A 70 30.41 6.21 52.75
CA GLU A 70 29.80 7.55 52.77
C GLU A 70 29.91 8.42 51.50
N HIS A 71 28.95 8.26 50.59
CA HIS A 71 28.05 9.32 50.08
C HIS A 71 27.35 8.80 48.82
N GLN A 72 26.23 8.11 48.99
CA GLN A 72 25.27 7.96 47.91
C GLN A 72 24.65 9.34 47.62
N PRO A 73 24.60 9.81 46.37
CA PRO A 73 23.69 10.89 46.02
C PRO A 73 22.26 10.41 46.32
N PRO A 74 21.40 11.24 46.93
CA PRO A 74 20.09 10.78 47.37
C PRO A 74 19.28 10.26 46.17
N PRO A 75 18.43 9.25 46.38
CA PRO A 75 17.49 8.80 45.36
C PRO A 75 16.68 10.00 44.89
N PRO A 76 16.29 10.07 43.59
CA PRO A 76 15.38 11.11 43.16
C PRO A 76 14.12 11.01 44.01
N GLN A 77 13.92 12.01 44.87
CA GLN A 77 12.75 12.11 45.72
C GLN A 77 11.53 12.07 44.80
N SER A 78 10.69 11.07 45.01
CA SER A 78 9.32 11.04 44.55
C SER A 78 8.62 12.28 45.12
N GLN A 79 8.58 13.35 44.32
CA GLN A 79 7.61 14.41 44.54
C GLN A 79 6.23 13.76 44.51
N PRO A 80 5.33 14.05 45.46
CA PRO A 80 3.94 13.63 45.32
C PRO A 80 3.46 14.14 43.97
N GLN A 81 2.95 13.24 43.14
CA GLN A 81 2.23 13.61 41.93
C GLN A 81 1.01 14.41 42.37
N ALA A 82 1.16 15.73 42.52
CA ALA A 82 0.05 16.65 42.39
C ALA A 82 -0.54 16.35 41.00
N GLY A 83 -1.78 15.86 41.00
CA GLY A 83 -2.47 15.45 39.79
C GLY A 83 -2.31 16.50 38.70
N ARG A 84 -2.10 16.04 37.47
CA ARG A 84 -2.26 16.90 36.29
C ARG A 84 -3.55 17.71 36.48
N PRO A 85 -3.53 19.06 36.41
CA PRO A 85 -4.77 19.77 36.27
C PRO A 85 -5.46 19.23 35.00
N PRO A 86 -6.77 18.97 35.05
CA PRO A 86 -7.49 18.53 33.88
C PRO A 86 -7.22 19.54 32.77
N ARG A 87 -6.87 19.00 31.60
CA ARG A 87 -6.78 19.68 30.32
C ARG A 87 -7.86 20.76 30.27
N ASP A 88 -7.46 22.03 30.25
CA ASP A 88 -8.39 23.15 30.27
C ASP A 88 -9.49 22.91 29.22
N SER A 89 -10.67 22.57 29.74
CA SER A 89 -11.92 22.86 29.08
C SER A 89 -11.85 24.32 28.61
N PRO A 90 -12.42 24.69 27.44
CA PRO A 90 -12.57 26.11 27.13
C PRO A 90 -13.19 26.76 28.36
N ALA A 91 -12.54 27.84 28.81
CA ALA A 91 -12.90 28.58 30.00
C ALA A 91 -14.42 28.55 30.19
N GLN A 92 -14.86 28.18 31.39
CA GLN A 92 -16.22 28.50 31.82
C GLN A 92 -16.34 30.02 31.69
N GLU A 93 -16.81 30.46 30.54
CA GLU A 93 -17.41 31.76 30.36
C GLU A 93 -18.36 31.89 31.52
N ALA A 94 -18.12 32.90 32.36
CA ALA A 94 -19.05 33.33 33.36
C ALA A 94 -20.42 33.32 32.70
N ARG A 95 -21.32 32.44 33.16
CA ARG A 95 -22.65 32.23 32.59
C ARG A 95 -23.22 33.60 32.22
N THR A 96 -23.20 33.91 30.93
CA THR A 96 -23.66 35.18 30.42
C THR A 96 -25.10 35.27 30.87
N ALA A 97 -25.41 36.30 31.67
CA ALA A 97 -26.79 36.61 31.99
C ALA A 97 -27.52 36.73 30.65
N TRP A 98 -28.54 35.90 30.48
CA TRP A 98 -29.23 35.76 29.20
C TRP A 98 -29.66 37.14 28.72
N THR A 99 -29.30 37.49 27.49
CA THR A 99 -29.68 38.80 26.96
C THR A 99 -31.19 38.84 26.79
N ARG A 100 -31.78 40.04 26.75
CA ARG A 100 -33.22 40.22 26.54
C ARG A 100 -33.70 39.66 25.18
N GLU A 101 -32.77 39.44 24.26
CA GLU A 101 -32.99 38.84 22.94
C GLU A 101 -33.03 37.31 23.03
N ASP A 102 -32.11 36.70 23.81
CA ASP A 102 -32.10 35.25 24.07
C ASP A 102 -33.37 34.77 24.80
N ILE A 103 -33.86 35.56 25.76
CA ILE A 103 -35.09 35.26 26.51
C ILE A 103 -36.32 35.30 25.59
N ARG A 104 -36.35 36.24 24.63
CA ARG A 104 -37.44 36.30 23.63
C ARG A 104 -37.40 35.08 22.72
N TYR A 105 -36.21 34.69 22.24
CA TYR A 105 -36.06 33.55 21.35
C TYR A 105 -36.52 32.22 21.97
N VAL A 106 -36.23 31.99 23.26
CA VAL A 106 -36.69 30.78 23.96
C VAL A 106 -38.19 30.83 24.25
N LYS A 107 -38.75 32.01 24.54
CA LYS A 107 -40.20 32.16 24.78
C LYS A 107 -41.04 31.95 23.53
N ASP A 108 -40.51 32.32 22.36
CA ASP A 108 -41.18 32.18 21.07
C ASP A 108 -40.89 30.83 20.39
N SER A 109 -40.01 29.99 20.98
CA SER A 109 -39.78 28.64 20.48
C SER A 109 -40.98 27.74 20.78
N PRO A 110 -41.52 27.00 19.79
CA PRO A 110 -42.63 26.10 20.03
C PRO A 110 -42.20 25.01 21.01
N SER A 111 -42.88 24.91 22.16
CA SER A 111 -42.64 23.86 23.15
C SER A 111 -42.94 22.50 22.50
N ILE A 112 -41.89 21.74 22.21
CA ILE A 112 -42.04 20.36 21.73
C ILE A 112 -42.62 19.56 22.88
N THR A 113 -43.90 19.20 22.80
CA THR A 113 -44.46 18.19 23.70
C THR A 113 -43.71 16.88 23.42
N PRO A 114 -43.14 16.23 24.44
CA PRO A 114 -42.54 14.92 24.22
C PRO A 114 -43.66 13.98 23.76
N VAL A 115 -43.57 13.53 22.51
CA VAL A 115 -44.45 12.50 21.98
C VAL A 115 -44.09 11.21 22.72
N SER A 116 -44.87 10.85 23.73
CA SER A 116 -44.72 9.58 24.42
C SER A 116 -45.23 8.47 23.50
N TYR A 117 -44.30 7.66 22.99
CA TYR A 117 -44.66 6.41 22.34
C TYR A 117 -45.04 5.39 23.43
N PRO A 118 -46.09 4.58 23.25
CA PRO A 118 -46.31 3.44 24.14
C PRO A 118 -45.10 2.51 24.02
N THR A 119 -44.50 2.14 25.16
CA THR A 119 -43.30 1.31 25.23
C THR A 119 -43.61 -0.07 24.63
N ARG A 120 -43.30 -0.30 23.36
CA ARG A 120 -43.50 -1.59 22.66
C ARG A 120 -42.40 -2.62 22.95
N VAL A 121 -41.67 -2.44 24.05
CA VAL A 121 -40.56 -3.29 24.46
C VAL A 121 -40.74 -3.57 25.94
N ALA A 122 -40.83 -4.85 26.31
CA ALA A 122 -40.93 -5.24 27.71
C ALA A 122 -39.70 -4.73 28.47
N PRO A 123 -39.87 -4.11 29.65
CA PRO A 123 -38.75 -3.62 30.46
C PRO A 123 -37.81 -4.78 30.82
N LEU A 124 -36.50 -4.52 30.81
CA LEU A 124 -35.51 -5.53 31.17
C LEU A 124 -35.66 -5.91 32.65
N PRO A 125 -35.30 -7.15 33.05
CA PRO A 125 -35.50 -7.66 34.40
C PRO A 125 -34.88 -6.83 35.54
N GLU A 126 -33.92 -5.96 35.21
CA GLU A 126 -33.18 -5.13 36.15
C GLU A 126 -33.94 -3.85 36.55
N ASP A 127 -34.96 -3.44 35.77
CA ASP A 127 -35.72 -2.19 35.98
C ASP A 127 -37.06 -2.39 36.74
N ARG A 128 -37.36 -3.59 37.25
CA ARG A 128 -38.62 -3.87 37.97
C ARG A 128 -38.50 -3.59 39.47
N ALA A 129 -39.31 -2.65 39.97
CA ALA A 129 -39.50 -2.44 41.40
C ALA A 129 -40.08 -3.70 42.07
N ALA A 130 -39.43 -4.16 43.13
CA ALA A 130 -39.82 -5.35 43.88
C ALA A 130 -41.12 -5.10 44.66
N GLY A 131 -42.26 -5.49 44.10
CA GLY A 131 -43.52 -5.31 44.82
C GLY A 131 -44.84 -5.69 44.16
N GLU A 132 -44.90 -6.38 43.02
CA GLU A 132 -46.19 -6.83 42.44
C GLU A 132 -46.04 -8.23 41.84
N GLY A 133 -46.31 -9.24 42.67
CA GLY A 133 -46.18 -10.66 42.34
C GLY A 133 -47.50 -11.25 41.82
N GLU A 134 -47.37 -12.06 40.77
CA GLU A 134 -48.26 -13.17 40.38
C GLU A 134 -49.50 -12.91 39.50
N LYS A 135 -49.95 -11.67 39.28
CA LYS A 135 -50.99 -11.41 38.24
C LYS A 135 -50.46 -10.93 36.89
N GLU A 136 -49.22 -10.45 36.85
CA GLU A 136 -48.63 -9.85 35.65
C GLU A 136 -48.03 -10.87 34.66
N SER A 137 -47.79 -12.11 35.05
CA SER A 137 -47.12 -13.11 34.20
C SER A 137 -48.02 -13.64 33.09
N GLU A 138 -49.30 -13.92 33.37
CA GLU A 138 -50.22 -14.41 32.32
C GLU A 138 -50.58 -13.34 31.30
N GLU A 139 -50.78 -12.09 31.75
CA GLU A 139 -51.19 -11.00 30.87
C GLU A 139 -50.04 -10.58 29.95
N THR A 140 -48.82 -10.50 30.49
CA THR A 140 -47.61 -10.24 29.69
C THR A 140 -47.27 -11.39 28.75
N GLU A 141 -47.49 -12.66 29.14
CA GLU A 141 -47.30 -13.81 28.25
C GLU A 141 -48.34 -13.85 27.12
N ARG A 142 -49.59 -13.48 27.41
CA ARG A 142 -50.66 -13.32 26.40
C ARG A 142 -50.34 -12.19 25.43
N GLU A 143 -49.85 -11.07 25.93
CA GLU A 143 -49.46 -9.92 25.11
C GLU A 143 -48.24 -10.26 24.23
N ARG A 144 -47.25 -10.99 24.76
CA ARG A 144 -46.11 -11.51 23.99
C ARG A 144 -46.54 -12.46 22.87
N ARG A 145 -47.47 -13.39 23.15
CA ARG A 145 -48.05 -14.28 22.12
C ARG A 145 -48.84 -13.52 21.07
N LYS A 146 -49.55 -12.45 21.46
CA LYS A 146 -50.28 -11.57 20.55
C LYS A 146 -49.31 -10.84 19.61
N ILE A 147 -48.25 -10.23 20.15
CA ILE A 147 -47.19 -9.56 19.37
C ILE A 147 -46.51 -10.54 18.40
N GLU A 148 -46.16 -11.74 18.86
CA GLU A 148 -45.50 -12.74 18.01
C GLU A 148 -46.42 -13.23 16.87
N SER A 149 -47.71 -13.39 17.15
CA SER A 149 -48.72 -13.74 16.12
C SER A 149 -48.94 -12.62 15.09
N GLU A 150 -48.92 -11.36 15.54
CA GLU A 150 -49.10 -10.17 14.71
C GLU A 150 -47.87 -9.89 13.84
N ASN A 151 -46.67 -10.13 14.37
CA ASN A 151 -45.41 -10.02 13.64
C ASN A 151 -45.25 -11.15 12.60
N ARG A 152 -45.76 -12.36 12.92
CA ARG A 152 -45.82 -13.50 11.99
C ARG A 152 -46.83 -13.29 10.86
N LEU A 153 -47.96 -12.64 11.14
CA LEU A 153 -48.94 -12.22 10.13
C LEU A 153 -48.44 -11.05 9.27
N SER A 154 -47.69 -10.11 9.86
CA SER A 154 -47.03 -9.01 9.15
C SER A 154 -45.93 -9.51 8.23
N SER A 155 -45.10 -10.46 8.70
CA SER A 155 -44.06 -11.12 7.89
C SER A 155 -44.65 -11.93 6.73
N ARG A 156 -45.84 -12.52 6.90
CA ARG A 156 -46.58 -13.18 5.80
C ARG A 156 -47.25 -12.19 4.85
N ARG A 157 -47.62 -11.00 5.30
CA ARG A 157 -48.09 -9.88 4.46
C ARG A 157 -46.97 -9.26 3.62
N VAL A 158 -45.74 -9.26 4.12
CA VAL A 158 -44.57 -8.79 3.36
C VAL A 158 -44.14 -9.78 2.26
N PHE A 159 -44.46 -11.08 2.40
CA PHE A 159 -44.14 -12.11 1.41
C PHE A 159 -45.27 -12.48 0.43
N ARG A 160 -46.51 -12.01 0.66
CA ARG A 160 -47.54 -12.00 -0.39
C ARG A 160 -47.55 -10.62 -1.02
N HIS A 161 -46.77 -10.48 -2.07
CA HIS A 161 -47.08 -9.54 -3.13
C HIS A 161 -48.59 -9.65 -3.42
N ALA A 162 -49.36 -8.63 -3.04
CA ALA A 162 -50.55 -8.32 -3.77
C ALA A 162 -50.11 -8.16 -5.23
N GLU A 163 -50.75 -8.90 -6.12
CA GLU A 163 -50.81 -8.58 -7.53
C GLU A 163 -51.52 -7.22 -7.64
N GLU A 164 -50.80 -6.15 -7.32
CA GLU A 164 -51.09 -4.86 -7.90
C GLU A 164 -50.70 -4.98 -9.36
N GLU A 165 -51.71 -4.95 -10.24
CA GLU A 165 -51.54 -4.59 -11.64
C GLU A 165 -50.95 -3.18 -11.71
N LYS A 166 -49.65 -3.07 -11.45
CA LYS A 166 -48.86 -1.94 -11.93
C LYS A 166 -48.88 -2.07 -13.43
N MET A 167 -49.72 -1.27 -14.07
CA MET A 167 -49.56 -0.94 -15.48
C MET A 167 -48.14 -0.36 -15.61
N VAL A 168 -47.21 -1.22 -16.00
CA VAL A 168 -45.82 -0.84 -16.29
C VAL A 168 -45.89 -0.04 -17.57
N VAL A 169 -46.10 1.28 -17.45
CA VAL A 169 -45.65 2.19 -18.50
C VAL A 169 -44.16 1.92 -18.66
N PRO A 170 -43.70 1.47 -19.84
CA PRO A 170 -42.31 1.15 -20.04
C PRO A 170 -41.56 2.49 -20.00
N PHE A 171 -40.99 2.83 -18.84
CA PHE A 171 -39.82 3.68 -18.86
C PHE A 171 -38.86 3.07 -19.88
N PRO A 172 -38.27 3.85 -20.80
CA PRO A 172 -37.29 3.31 -21.72
C PRO A 172 -36.15 2.75 -20.87
N LEU A 173 -36.14 1.41 -20.72
CA LEU A 173 -35.05 0.71 -20.11
C LEU A 173 -33.86 1.01 -21.00
N LEU A 174 -32.99 1.92 -20.53
CA LEU A 174 -31.63 2.05 -21.01
C LEU A 174 -31.10 0.63 -21.18
N ILE A 175 -30.89 0.28 -22.45
CA ILE A 175 -30.37 -0.97 -23.01
C ILE A 175 -29.92 -1.92 -21.89
N LYS A 176 -30.66 -3.01 -21.71
CA LYS A 176 -30.23 -4.14 -20.89
C LYS A 176 -28.90 -4.59 -21.49
N ALA A 177 -27.79 -4.11 -20.93
CA ALA A 177 -26.47 -4.42 -21.42
C ALA A 177 -26.34 -5.93 -21.30
N GLU A 178 -26.47 -6.62 -22.43
CA GLU A 178 -26.15 -8.03 -22.53
C GLU A 178 -24.76 -8.15 -21.95
N SER A 179 -24.65 -8.78 -20.79
CA SER A 179 -23.39 -9.11 -20.17
C SER A 179 -22.76 -10.17 -21.06
N LYS A 180 -22.18 -9.73 -22.19
CA LYS A 180 -21.26 -10.52 -22.99
C LYS A 180 -20.32 -11.13 -21.97
N LYS A 181 -20.38 -12.46 -21.83
CA LYS A 181 -19.46 -13.22 -20.99
C LYS A 181 -18.07 -12.73 -21.39
N LYS A 182 -17.46 -11.91 -20.53
CA LYS A 182 -16.18 -11.30 -20.79
C LYS A 182 -15.18 -12.43 -20.66
N GLU A 183 -14.88 -13.10 -21.77
CA GLU A 183 -13.82 -14.08 -21.83
C GLU A 183 -12.56 -13.41 -21.26
N SER A 184 -11.92 -14.06 -20.28
CA SER A 184 -10.70 -13.54 -19.70
C SER A 184 -9.67 -13.44 -20.83
N ASN A 185 -9.16 -12.23 -21.08
CA ASN A 185 -8.11 -12.02 -22.07
C ASN A 185 -6.99 -13.04 -21.81
N PRO A 186 -6.52 -13.77 -22.84
CA PRO A 186 -5.44 -14.72 -22.67
C PRO A 186 -4.19 -13.99 -22.18
N VAL A 187 -3.38 -14.67 -21.37
CA VAL A 187 -2.11 -14.13 -20.89
C VAL A 187 -1.16 -14.00 -22.08
N LEU A 188 -0.68 -12.79 -22.34
CA LEU A 188 0.16 -12.47 -23.48
C LEU A 188 1.64 -12.38 -23.08
N ASP A 189 2.52 -12.52 -24.07
CA ASP A 189 3.92 -12.11 -23.93
C ASP A 189 4.02 -10.58 -23.81
N LEU A 190 5.10 -10.09 -23.18
CA LEU A 190 5.26 -8.66 -22.93
C LEU A 190 5.31 -7.84 -24.24
N MET A 191 6.01 -8.33 -25.26
CA MET A 191 6.12 -7.62 -26.54
C MET A 191 4.78 -7.58 -27.27
N ASP A 192 4.06 -8.69 -27.27
CA ASP A 192 2.75 -8.78 -27.91
C ASP A 192 1.70 -7.93 -27.20
N ALA A 193 1.76 -7.87 -25.86
CA ALA A 193 0.93 -6.97 -25.07
C ALA A 193 1.20 -5.50 -25.41
N ILE A 194 2.47 -5.08 -25.52
CA ILE A 194 2.82 -3.70 -25.90
C ILE A 194 2.29 -3.37 -27.30
N LYS A 195 2.44 -4.28 -28.27
CA LYS A 195 1.90 -4.11 -29.62
C LYS A 195 0.39 -3.93 -29.62
N GLN A 196 -0.33 -4.77 -28.87
CA GLN A 196 -1.79 -4.66 -28.76
C GLN A 196 -2.23 -3.38 -28.05
N VAL A 197 -1.51 -2.92 -27.03
CA VAL A 197 -1.78 -1.65 -26.35
C VAL A 197 -1.64 -0.49 -27.33
N LYS A 198 -0.53 -0.45 -28.10
CA LYS A 198 -0.30 0.60 -29.10
C LYS A 198 -1.33 0.57 -30.22
N ALA A 199 -1.72 -0.61 -30.70
CA ALA A 199 -2.74 -0.75 -31.74
C ALA A 199 -4.14 -0.28 -31.30
N ASN A 200 -4.42 -0.34 -29.99
CA ASN A 200 -5.72 0.06 -29.43
C ASN A 200 -5.73 1.47 -28.82
N ALA A 201 -4.58 2.16 -28.80
CA ALA A 201 -4.49 3.58 -28.45
C ALA A 201 -4.98 4.43 -29.64
N LYS A 202 -6.29 4.69 -29.68
CA LYS A 202 -6.98 5.41 -30.77
C LYS A 202 -7.33 6.85 -30.41
N ALA A 203 -6.94 7.34 -29.23
CA ALA A 203 -7.26 8.71 -28.85
C ALA A 203 -6.54 9.74 -29.73
N LYS A 204 -7.07 10.97 -29.74
CA LYS A 204 -6.53 12.10 -30.52
C LYS A 204 -5.19 12.62 -29.99
N PHE A 205 -4.87 12.33 -28.73
CA PHE A 205 -3.64 12.77 -28.07
C PHE A 205 -2.72 11.57 -27.81
N ASP A 206 -1.44 11.83 -27.58
CA ASP A 206 -0.47 10.78 -27.25
C ASP A 206 -0.71 10.21 -25.84
N GLU A 207 -1.35 9.05 -25.82
CA GLU A 207 -1.72 8.36 -24.59
C GLU A 207 -0.49 7.90 -23.81
N THR A 208 -0.66 7.75 -22.49
CA THR A 208 0.38 7.21 -21.62
C THR A 208 0.14 5.71 -21.47
N ILE A 209 1.21 4.93 -21.63
CA ILE A 209 1.19 3.51 -21.34
C ILE A 209 1.45 3.33 -19.85
N GLU A 210 0.57 2.59 -19.19
CA GLU A 210 0.56 2.38 -17.76
C GLU A 210 0.65 0.89 -17.44
N ALA A 211 1.30 0.58 -16.31
CA ALA A 211 1.31 -0.75 -15.73
C ALA A 211 0.53 -0.75 -14.41
N HIS A 212 -0.25 -1.81 -14.25
CA HIS A 212 -1.04 -2.08 -13.05
C HIS A 212 -0.67 -3.45 -12.52
N VAL A 213 -0.15 -3.48 -11.31
CA VAL A 213 0.36 -4.69 -10.67
C VAL A 213 -0.46 -4.99 -9.44
N ARG A 214 -1.06 -6.18 -9.40
CA ARG A 214 -1.70 -6.70 -8.19
C ARG A 214 -0.66 -7.43 -7.36
N LEU A 215 -0.35 -6.90 -6.19
CA LEU A 215 0.60 -7.51 -5.26
C LEU A 215 -0.08 -8.55 -4.37
N ALA A 216 0.69 -9.51 -3.90
CA ALA A 216 0.29 -10.55 -2.95
C ALA A 216 0.46 -10.10 -1.48
N ILE A 217 0.25 -8.81 -1.22
CA ILE A 217 0.33 -8.24 0.12
C ILE A 217 -1.08 -8.10 0.66
N PRO A 218 -1.36 -8.51 1.91
CA PRO A 218 -2.65 -8.22 2.52
C PRO A 218 -2.71 -6.71 2.88
N PRO A 219 -3.72 -5.96 2.41
CA PRO A 219 -3.77 -4.51 2.57
C PRO A 219 -3.95 -4.04 4.03
N ARG A 220 -4.39 -4.94 4.91
CA ARG A 220 -4.65 -4.64 6.32
C ARG A 220 -3.37 -4.46 7.15
N LYS A 221 -2.20 -4.87 6.65
CA LYS A 221 -0.93 -4.79 7.38
C LYS A 221 -0.20 -3.49 7.02
N THR A 222 -0.25 -2.50 7.91
CA THR A 222 0.40 -1.19 7.77
C THR A 222 1.93 -1.26 7.70
N GLU A 223 2.54 -2.34 8.17
CA GLU A 223 4.00 -2.55 8.10
C GLU A 223 4.48 -2.95 6.68
N LEU A 224 3.59 -3.47 5.83
CA LEU A 224 3.94 -4.00 4.51
C LEU A 224 3.62 -2.99 3.40
N ILE A 225 4.04 -1.74 3.57
CA ILE A 225 3.87 -0.72 2.54
C ILE A 225 5.00 -0.84 1.51
N VAL A 226 4.63 -0.98 0.24
CA VAL A 226 5.57 -0.86 -0.88
C VAL A 226 5.56 0.59 -1.35
N ARG A 227 6.71 1.26 -1.20
CA ARG A 227 6.96 2.58 -1.75
C ARG A 227 8.33 2.57 -2.38
N GLY A 228 8.42 3.07 -3.60
CA GLY A 228 9.67 3.13 -4.35
C GLY A 228 9.74 4.33 -5.27
N THR A 229 10.95 4.59 -5.73
CA THR A 229 11.24 5.55 -6.79
C THR A 229 12.03 4.82 -7.86
N MET A 230 11.70 5.08 -9.11
CA MET A 230 12.38 4.49 -10.27
C MET A 230 12.84 5.59 -11.22
N ASN A 231 13.99 5.34 -11.85
CA ASN A 231 14.47 6.10 -12.99
C ASN A 231 14.07 5.33 -14.25
N LEU A 232 13.22 5.91 -15.09
CA LEU A 232 12.91 5.32 -16.39
C LEU A 232 14.06 5.64 -17.35
N PRO A 233 14.75 4.64 -17.93
CA PRO A 233 15.85 4.89 -18.87
C PRO A 233 15.36 5.65 -20.11
N HIS A 234 14.15 5.34 -20.58
CA HIS A 234 13.53 5.98 -21.75
C HIS A 234 12.23 6.68 -21.34
N GLY A 235 12.28 7.47 -20.27
CA GLY A 235 11.14 8.25 -19.79
C GLY A 235 10.77 9.39 -20.74
N ALA A 236 9.50 9.80 -20.71
CA ALA A 236 9.10 11.03 -21.37
C ALA A 236 9.83 12.19 -20.71
N LYS A 237 10.62 12.94 -21.50
CA LYS A 237 11.16 14.25 -21.13
C LYS A 237 10.02 15.26 -21.03
N LYS A 238 9.06 15.05 -20.12
CA LYS A 238 8.18 16.14 -19.72
C LYS A 238 9.14 17.21 -19.22
N ALA A 239 9.16 18.36 -19.89
CA ALA A 239 10.00 19.47 -19.48
C ALA A 239 9.52 19.90 -18.08
N VAL A 240 10.19 19.39 -17.05
CA VAL A 240 9.88 19.70 -15.66
C VAL A 240 10.51 21.06 -15.39
N ARG A 241 9.67 22.07 -15.12
CA ARG A 241 10.16 23.37 -14.67
C ARG A 241 10.58 23.27 -13.21
N VAL A 242 11.86 23.50 -12.93
CA VAL A 242 12.46 23.39 -11.60
C VAL A 242 12.77 24.78 -11.07
N ALA A 243 12.25 25.08 -9.88
CA ALA A 243 12.61 26.28 -9.14
C ALA A 243 13.49 25.95 -7.94
N TYR A 244 14.50 26.78 -7.71
CA TYR A 244 15.40 26.67 -6.58
C TYR A 244 15.42 27.97 -5.78
N PHE A 245 14.99 27.88 -4.53
CA PHE A 245 15.02 29.01 -3.60
C PHE A 245 16.35 29.03 -2.85
N ALA A 246 17.23 29.94 -3.25
CA ALA A 246 18.58 30.13 -2.71
C ALA A 246 18.99 31.61 -2.73
N GLU A 247 19.93 31.96 -1.87
CA GLU A 247 20.58 33.28 -1.80
C GLU A 247 22.10 33.11 -1.94
N GLY A 248 22.78 34.09 -2.53
CA GLY A 248 24.23 34.10 -2.66
C GLY A 248 24.79 33.01 -3.60
N ALA A 249 25.89 32.38 -3.19
CA ALA A 249 26.63 31.40 -4.00
C ALA A 249 25.78 30.19 -4.42
N ASP A 250 24.87 29.75 -3.56
CA ASP A 250 23.93 28.65 -3.82
C ASP A 250 22.99 28.96 -5.00
N ALA A 251 22.65 30.24 -5.20
CA ALA A 251 21.82 30.66 -6.32
C ALA A 251 22.58 30.57 -7.65
N ASP A 252 23.86 30.92 -7.66
CA ASP A 252 24.69 30.85 -8.87
C ASP A 252 25.00 29.40 -9.26
N GLU A 253 25.21 28.52 -8.28
CA GLU A 253 25.30 27.08 -8.52
C GLU A 253 24.00 26.52 -9.09
N ALA A 254 22.83 26.92 -8.55
CA ALA A 254 21.53 26.47 -9.06
C ALA A 254 21.29 26.89 -10.51
N ARG A 255 21.67 28.12 -10.89
CA ARG A 255 21.60 28.60 -12.28
C ARG A 255 22.53 27.80 -13.18
N SER A 256 23.75 27.52 -12.71
CA SER A 256 24.75 26.74 -13.45
C SER A 256 24.33 25.28 -13.65
N ALA A 257 23.65 24.69 -12.66
CA ALA A 257 23.06 23.35 -12.74
C ALA A 257 21.84 23.28 -13.67
N GLY A 258 21.36 24.44 -14.16
CA GLY A 258 20.24 24.56 -15.07
C GLY A 258 18.89 24.55 -14.38
N ALA A 259 18.74 25.12 -13.17
CA ALA A 259 17.41 25.43 -12.64
C ALA A 259 16.75 26.53 -13.48
N ASP A 260 15.45 26.43 -13.75
CA ASP A 260 14.76 27.34 -14.68
C ASP A 260 14.39 28.66 -13.98
N VAL A 261 14.11 28.60 -12.68
CA VAL A 261 13.79 29.76 -11.84
C VAL A 261 14.63 29.71 -10.58
N VAL A 262 15.40 30.76 -10.32
CA VAL A 262 16.25 30.85 -9.12
C VAL A 262 16.08 32.22 -8.46
N GLY A 263 15.75 32.24 -7.18
CA GLY A 263 15.60 33.48 -6.43
C GLY A 263 15.50 33.28 -4.92
N GLY A 264 15.83 34.34 -4.18
CA GLY A 264 15.76 34.38 -2.72
C GLY A 264 14.46 35.03 -2.25
N LEU A 265 14.60 36.03 -1.36
CA LEU A 265 13.52 36.85 -0.84
C LEU A 265 12.63 37.53 -1.89
N GLU A 266 13.23 38.17 -2.89
CA GLU A 266 12.52 38.95 -3.91
C GLU A 266 11.49 38.10 -4.66
N LEU A 267 11.92 36.91 -5.08
CA LEU A 267 11.06 35.96 -5.80
C LEU A 267 9.92 35.41 -4.91
N ILE A 268 10.13 35.30 -3.60
CA ILE A 268 9.08 34.92 -2.64
C ILE A 268 8.01 36.02 -2.57
N GLU A 269 8.40 37.29 -2.58
CA GLU A 269 7.48 38.42 -2.51
C GLU A 269 6.72 38.64 -3.83
N GLU A 270 7.38 38.45 -4.97
CA GLU A 270 6.74 38.43 -6.29
C GLU A 270 5.67 37.34 -6.39
N ILE A 271 5.98 36.13 -5.89
CA ILE A 271 5.03 35.01 -5.86
C ILE A 271 3.87 35.31 -4.92
N ALA A 272 4.13 35.90 -3.75
CA ALA A 272 3.10 36.27 -2.80
C ALA A 272 2.10 37.27 -3.40
N SER A 273 2.61 38.22 -4.19
CA SER A 273 1.79 39.26 -4.84
C SER A 273 1.06 38.75 -6.09
N SER A 274 1.75 38.00 -6.95
CA SER A 274 1.21 37.55 -8.23
C SER A 274 0.25 36.36 -8.10
N GLY A 275 0.41 35.54 -7.06
CA GLY A 275 -0.42 34.36 -6.80
C GLY A 275 -0.30 33.25 -7.85
N LYS A 276 0.58 33.39 -8.86
CA LYS A 276 0.73 32.47 -9.98
C LYS A 276 2.19 32.05 -10.11
N ILE A 277 2.39 30.74 -10.23
CA ILE A 277 3.70 30.09 -10.35
C ILE A 277 3.58 29.00 -11.41
N ASP A 278 4.39 29.03 -12.47
CA ASP A 278 4.42 27.99 -13.49
C ASP A 278 5.64 27.07 -13.30
N ILE A 279 5.63 26.32 -12.20
CA ILE A 279 6.72 25.44 -11.76
C ILE A 279 6.16 24.05 -11.44
N ASP A 280 6.90 22.98 -11.78
CA ASP A 280 6.52 21.58 -11.50
C ASP A 280 7.23 21.01 -10.25
N LYS A 281 8.43 21.47 -9.92
CA LYS A 281 9.19 21.06 -8.73
C LYS A 281 9.89 22.25 -8.08
N CYS A 282 9.78 22.36 -6.76
CA CYS A 282 10.50 23.37 -5.98
C CYS A 282 11.51 22.73 -5.04
N PHE A 283 12.68 23.33 -4.99
CA PHE A 283 13.76 23.01 -4.06
C PHE A 283 14.15 24.26 -3.28
N ALA A 284 14.69 24.09 -2.08
CA ALA A 284 15.10 25.21 -1.25
C ALA A 284 16.30 24.86 -0.38
N THR A 285 17.11 25.86 -0.05
CA THR A 285 18.10 25.73 1.02
C THR A 285 17.42 25.81 2.38
N ARG A 286 18.01 25.17 3.40
CA ARG A 286 17.42 25.13 4.75
C ARG A 286 17.28 26.52 5.38
N GLN A 287 18.12 27.48 4.98
CA GLN A 287 18.11 28.85 5.48
C GLN A 287 16.88 29.64 5.03
N LEU A 288 16.40 29.40 3.80
CA LEU A 288 15.24 30.12 3.22
C LEU A 288 13.89 29.51 3.57
N MET A 289 13.86 28.29 4.10
CA MET A 289 12.63 27.59 4.49
C MET A 289 11.68 28.39 5.40
N PRO A 290 12.13 29.12 6.44
CA PRO A 290 11.23 29.93 7.27
C PRO A 290 10.54 31.04 6.47
N ARG A 291 11.22 31.58 5.45
CA ARG A 291 10.69 32.67 4.61
C ARG A 291 9.66 32.18 3.60
N LEU A 292 9.82 30.95 3.11
CA LEU A 292 8.84 30.28 2.22
C LEU A 292 7.47 30.06 2.88
N PHE A 293 7.38 30.16 4.21
CA PHE A 293 6.10 30.07 4.91
C PHE A 293 5.10 31.16 4.45
N LYS A 294 5.57 32.33 4.02
CA LYS A 294 4.72 33.41 3.50
C LYS A 294 3.89 32.97 2.28
N ILE A 295 4.50 32.18 1.38
CA ILE A 295 3.86 31.67 0.16
C ILE A 295 3.28 30.25 0.33
N SER A 296 3.20 29.76 1.57
CA SER A 296 2.82 28.38 1.86
C SER A 296 1.42 28.01 1.38
N LYS A 297 0.46 28.93 1.44
CA LYS A 297 -0.90 28.70 0.95
C LYS A 297 -0.88 28.31 -0.54
N ILE A 298 -0.12 29.03 -1.35
CA ILE A 298 -0.02 28.82 -2.80
C ILE A 298 0.70 27.50 -3.10
N LEU A 299 1.86 27.27 -2.46
CA LEU A 299 2.66 26.06 -2.69
C LEU A 299 1.98 24.79 -2.18
N ASN A 300 1.24 24.85 -1.06
CA ASN A 300 0.55 23.69 -0.49
C ASN A 300 -0.64 23.24 -1.35
N HIS A 301 -1.44 24.18 -1.87
CA HIS A 301 -2.54 23.83 -2.78
C HIS A 301 -2.06 23.10 -4.04
N ARG A 302 -0.84 23.38 -4.49
CA ARG A 302 -0.21 22.72 -5.65
C ARG A 302 0.69 21.54 -5.27
N GLY A 303 0.88 21.25 -3.99
CA GLY A 303 1.78 20.19 -3.52
C GLY A 303 3.27 20.43 -3.83
N LEU A 304 3.66 21.69 -4.03
CA LEU A 304 5.03 22.10 -4.41
C LEU A 304 5.90 22.50 -3.22
N MET A 305 5.36 22.50 -2.00
CA MET A 305 6.10 22.90 -0.80
C MET A 305 7.35 22.01 -0.58
N PRO A 306 8.55 22.61 -0.48
CA PRO A 306 9.76 21.86 -0.14
C PRO A 306 9.66 21.21 1.24
N ASN A 307 10.12 19.96 1.35
CA ASN A 307 10.06 19.19 2.59
C ASN A 307 11.38 18.40 2.78
N PRO A 308 12.08 18.55 3.91
CA PRO A 308 13.31 17.79 4.20
C PRO A 308 13.10 16.27 4.12
N LYS A 309 11.93 15.76 4.51
CA LYS A 309 11.61 14.32 4.41
C LYS A 309 11.50 13.82 2.97
N GLN A 310 11.26 14.70 2.01
CA GLN A 310 11.22 14.37 0.59
C GLN A 310 12.55 14.62 -0.10
N GLY A 311 13.58 15.09 0.61
CA GLY A 311 14.88 15.44 0.03
C GLY A 311 14.80 16.63 -0.92
N THR A 312 13.77 17.48 -0.82
CA THR A 312 13.66 18.72 -1.61
C THR A 312 14.23 19.94 -0.88
N VAL A 313 14.72 19.75 0.34
CA VAL A 313 15.52 20.73 1.08
C VAL A 313 16.93 20.16 1.20
N THR A 314 17.83 20.63 0.35
CA THR A 314 19.18 20.08 0.20
C THR A 314 20.19 21.22 0.03
N ASN A 315 21.44 20.95 0.40
CA ASN A 315 22.56 21.82 0.04
C ASN A 315 23.28 21.30 -1.23
N ASP A 316 23.04 20.04 -1.63
CA ASP A 316 23.61 19.45 -2.85
C ASP A 316 22.79 19.87 -4.09
N ILE A 317 23.05 21.07 -4.60
CA ILE A 317 22.21 21.76 -5.59
C ILE A 317 22.25 21.09 -6.96
N ALA A 318 23.46 20.90 -7.50
CA ALA A 318 23.65 20.35 -8.84
C ALA A 318 23.00 18.97 -8.99
N ARG A 319 23.22 18.10 -8.00
CA ARG A 319 22.65 16.75 -7.99
C ARG A 319 21.12 16.80 -7.91
N ALA A 320 20.56 17.61 -7.01
CA ALA A 320 19.11 17.73 -6.85
C ALA A 320 18.42 18.22 -8.13
N VAL A 321 19.00 19.20 -8.82
CA VAL A 321 18.46 19.74 -10.09
C VAL A 321 18.55 18.71 -11.21
N HIS A 322 19.68 17.99 -11.34
CA HIS A 322 19.82 16.93 -12.33
C HIS A 322 18.84 15.78 -12.09
N GLU A 323 18.73 15.29 -10.86
CA GLU A 323 17.75 14.28 -10.45
C GLU A 323 16.30 14.74 -10.73
N ALA A 324 16.00 16.01 -10.45
CA ALA A 324 14.70 16.60 -10.73
C ALA A 324 14.34 16.57 -12.22
N LYS A 325 15.30 16.91 -13.08
CA LYS A 325 15.15 16.95 -14.55
C LYS A 325 15.19 15.55 -15.19
N GLN A 326 15.88 14.59 -14.59
CA GLN A 326 15.85 13.18 -15.02
C GLN A 326 14.48 12.53 -14.82
N GLY A 327 13.62 13.09 -13.97
CA GLY A 327 12.20 12.72 -13.92
C GLY A 327 11.94 11.37 -13.22
N HIS A 328 12.29 11.27 -11.93
CA HIS A 328 11.94 10.09 -11.13
C HIS A 328 10.44 9.83 -11.08
N VAL A 329 10.03 8.60 -11.39
CA VAL A 329 8.67 8.13 -11.22
C VAL A 329 8.54 7.48 -9.85
N LYS A 330 7.74 8.10 -8.98
CA LYS A 330 7.42 7.56 -7.65
C LYS A 330 6.25 6.62 -7.79
N PHE A 331 6.32 5.47 -7.12
CA PHE A 331 5.20 4.55 -7.03
C PHE A 331 4.94 4.16 -5.58
N LYS A 332 3.66 3.94 -5.29
CA LYS A 332 3.17 3.55 -3.97
C LYS A 332 2.10 2.49 -4.17
N MET A 333 2.05 1.54 -3.24
CA MET A 333 0.94 0.61 -3.15
C MET A 333 -0.30 1.26 -2.55
N ASP A 334 -1.44 0.99 -3.17
CA ASP A 334 -2.75 1.43 -2.73
C ASP A 334 -3.34 0.52 -1.65
N ASN A 335 -4.44 0.97 -1.06
CA ASN A 335 -5.20 0.21 -0.04
C ASN A 335 -5.78 -1.11 -0.59
N THR A 336 -5.80 -1.31 -1.90
CA THR A 336 -6.22 -2.55 -2.57
C THR A 336 -5.05 -3.48 -2.91
N SER A 337 -3.83 -3.13 -2.47
CA SER A 337 -2.58 -3.84 -2.80
C SER A 337 -2.23 -3.82 -4.29
N ASN A 338 -2.65 -2.76 -4.98
CA ASN A 338 -2.27 -2.49 -6.36
C ASN A 338 -1.18 -1.42 -6.42
N VAL A 339 -0.34 -1.48 -7.45
CA VAL A 339 0.64 -0.46 -7.79
C VAL A 339 0.34 0.02 -9.20
N HIS A 340 0.23 1.34 -9.36
CA HIS A 340 -0.04 2.02 -10.62
C HIS A 340 1.18 2.87 -11.03
N VAL A 341 1.68 2.68 -12.25
CA VAL A 341 2.87 3.40 -12.75
C VAL A 341 2.72 3.71 -14.24
N GLY A 342 3.04 4.94 -14.64
CA GLY A 342 3.23 5.31 -16.03
C GLY A 342 4.62 4.90 -16.52
N LEU A 343 4.68 4.12 -17.60
CA LEU A 343 5.91 3.58 -18.19
C LEU A 343 6.45 4.43 -19.33
N GLY A 344 5.60 5.23 -19.97
CA GLY A 344 5.99 6.06 -21.11
C GLY A 344 4.81 6.45 -21.99
N LYS A 345 5.10 7.04 -23.15
CA LYS A 345 4.11 7.43 -24.15
C LYS A 345 3.94 6.36 -25.24
N VAL A 346 2.79 6.34 -25.90
CA VAL A 346 2.53 5.46 -27.05
C VAL A 346 3.49 5.73 -28.21
N SER A 347 3.95 6.98 -28.36
CA SER A 347 4.97 7.36 -29.35
C SER A 347 6.32 6.65 -29.19
N LEU A 348 6.62 6.05 -28.03
CA LEU A 348 7.89 5.32 -27.83
C LEU A 348 7.93 4.03 -28.64
N LYS A 349 9.14 3.64 -29.04
CA LYS A 349 9.38 2.34 -29.68
C LYS A 349 9.12 1.19 -28.69
N GLU A 350 8.69 0.05 -29.20
CA GLU A 350 8.30 -1.11 -28.38
C GLU A 350 9.46 -1.66 -27.53
N GLU A 351 10.67 -1.63 -28.07
CA GLU A 351 11.89 -2.07 -27.37
C GLU A 351 12.22 -1.18 -26.17
N LEU A 352 12.09 0.15 -26.34
CA LEU A 352 12.32 1.12 -25.26
C LEU A 352 11.28 0.97 -24.16
N LEU A 353 10.03 0.66 -24.52
CA LEU A 353 8.97 0.37 -23.56
C LEU A 353 9.24 -0.92 -22.79
N ARG A 354 9.77 -1.97 -23.45
CA ARG A 354 10.20 -3.20 -22.79
C ARG A 354 11.29 -2.92 -21.76
N GLU A 355 12.27 -2.08 -22.08
CA GLU A 355 13.33 -1.69 -21.14
C GLU A 355 12.79 -0.90 -19.95
N ASN A 356 11.84 0.02 -20.18
CA ASN A 356 11.15 0.74 -19.11
C ASN A 356 10.37 -0.21 -18.18
N VAL A 357 9.73 -1.24 -18.72
CA VAL A 357 9.09 -2.29 -17.92
C VAL A 357 10.12 -3.06 -17.09
N GLY A 358 11.28 -3.39 -17.67
CA GLY A 358 12.38 -4.04 -16.96
C GLY A 358 12.89 -3.21 -15.78
N ALA A 359 13.07 -1.90 -15.98
CA ALA A 359 13.44 -0.94 -14.93
C ALA A 359 12.40 -0.92 -13.80
N PHE A 360 11.10 -0.91 -14.15
CA PHE A 360 10.01 -0.88 -13.18
C PHE A 360 9.96 -2.14 -12.34
N VAL A 361 10.07 -3.29 -13.00
CA VAL A 361 10.10 -4.57 -12.31
C VAL A 361 11.30 -4.66 -11.38
N ASN A 362 12.47 -4.14 -11.78
CA ASN A 362 13.65 -4.11 -10.91
C ASN A 362 13.42 -3.26 -9.66
N SER A 363 12.95 -2.02 -9.83
CA SER A 363 12.65 -1.13 -8.72
C SER A 363 11.54 -1.68 -7.81
N LEU A 364 10.53 -2.36 -8.37
CA LEU A 364 9.48 -3.01 -7.60
C LEU A 364 10.03 -4.14 -6.72
N LEU A 365 10.97 -4.94 -7.24
CA LEU A 365 11.63 -6.00 -6.46
C LEU A 365 12.52 -5.45 -5.35
N LEU A 366 13.22 -4.33 -5.60
CA LEU A 366 14.01 -3.63 -4.58
C LEU A 366 13.13 -3.05 -3.47
N ALA A 367 11.91 -2.62 -3.81
CA ALA A 367 10.93 -2.10 -2.86
C ALA A 367 10.15 -3.19 -2.09
N LYS A 368 10.54 -4.46 -2.22
CA LYS A 368 9.88 -5.58 -1.51
C LYS A 368 10.13 -5.50 0.01
N PRO A 369 9.07 -5.46 0.85
CA PRO A 369 9.24 -5.39 2.30
C PRO A 369 9.78 -6.72 2.85
N ALA A 370 10.59 -6.63 3.91
CA ALA A 370 11.29 -7.78 4.48
C ALA A 370 10.36 -8.87 5.07
N GLY A 371 9.10 -8.53 5.41
CA GLY A 371 8.14 -9.43 6.04
C GLY A 371 7.41 -10.42 5.11
N LEU A 372 7.66 -10.39 3.79
CA LEU A 372 7.07 -11.34 2.83
C LEU A 372 8.00 -12.54 2.62
N LYS A 373 7.43 -13.75 2.63
CA LYS A 373 8.18 -15.00 2.38
C LYS A 373 8.93 -14.88 1.04
N LYS A 374 10.26 -14.99 1.07
CA LYS A 374 11.16 -14.86 -0.08
C LYS A 374 11.31 -16.17 -0.86
N THR A 375 10.22 -16.89 -1.13
CA THR A 375 10.33 -18.20 -1.79
C THR A 375 10.76 -18.07 -3.27
N SER A 376 10.43 -16.96 -3.94
CA SER A 376 11.03 -16.60 -5.24
C SER A 376 11.00 -15.08 -5.48
N LYS A 377 11.63 -14.63 -6.59
CA LYS A 377 11.62 -13.21 -7.01
C LYS A 377 10.19 -12.69 -7.19
N PHE A 378 9.33 -13.43 -7.89
CA PHE A 378 7.97 -13.02 -8.25
C PHE A 378 6.84 -13.78 -7.54
N ALA A 379 6.98 -15.10 -7.35
CA ALA A 379 5.94 -15.91 -6.74
C ALA A 379 5.71 -15.52 -5.28
N GLY A 380 4.45 -15.28 -4.93
CA GLY A 380 4.05 -14.77 -3.63
C GLY A 380 4.32 -13.28 -3.42
N TYR A 381 4.74 -12.55 -4.45
CA TYR A 381 4.86 -11.08 -4.43
C TYR A 381 3.99 -10.40 -5.49
N VAL A 382 4.06 -10.86 -6.74
CA VAL A 382 3.22 -10.36 -7.85
C VAL A 382 2.18 -11.43 -8.19
N ASN A 383 0.90 -11.08 -8.11
CA ASN A 383 -0.21 -11.95 -8.48
C ASN A 383 -0.60 -11.81 -9.95
N ALA A 384 -0.74 -10.56 -10.40
CA ALA A 384 -1.11 -10.25 -11.79
C ALA A 384 -0.44 -8.96 -12.23
N PHE A 385 -0.09 -8.90 -13.51
CA PHE A 385 0.49 -7.73 -14.15
C PHE A 385 -0.31 -7.42 -15.40
N HIS A 386 -0.79 -6.18 -15.51
CA HIS A 386 -1.55 -5.71 -16.64
C HIS A 386 -0.90 -4.45 -17.21
N ILE A 387 -0.88 -4.34 -18.53
CA ILE A 387 -0.51 -3.12 -19.25
C ILE A 387 -1.75 -2.57 -19.92
N CYS A 388 -1.94 -1.26 -19.84
CA CYS A 388 -3.00 -0.56 -20.55
C CYS A 388 -2.49 0.77 -21.10
N SER A 389 -3.29 1.34 -21.99
CA SER A 389 -3.19 2.74 -22.37
C SER A 389 -4.17 3.56 -21.53
N THR A 390 -3.97 4.87 -21.41
CA THR A 390 -4.83 5.77 -20.61
C THR A 390 -6.33 5.59 -20.91
N LEU A 391 -6.72 5.39 -22.17
CA LEU A 391 -8.12 5.18 -22.59
C LEU A 391 -8.37 3.80 -23.21
N GLY A 392 -7.39 2.90 -23.10
CA GLY A 392 -7.40 1.59 -23.75
C GLY A 392 -7.81 0.44 -22.82
N PRO A 393 -8.12 -0.74 -23.39
CA PRO A 393 -8.30 -1.95 -22.61
C PRO A 393 -6.98 -2.41 -21.96
N ALA A 394 -7.09 -3.21 -20.90
CA ALA A 394 -5.95 -3.80 -20.19
C ALA A 394 -5.63 -5.20 -20.70
N TYR A 395 -4.34 -5.48 -20.87
CA TYR A 395 -3.80 -6.75 -21.36
C TYR A 395 -3.00 -7.44 -20.25
N PRO A 396 -3.36 -8.67 -19.87
CA PRO A 396 -2.60 -9.45 -18.90
C PRO A 396 -1.28 -9.93 -19.50
N VAL A 397 -0.19 -9.73 -18.77
CA VAL A 397 1.17 -10.13 -19.18
C VAL A 397 1.64 -11.32 -18.36
N SER A 398 2.35 -12.25 -19.01
CA SER A 398 2.92 -13.41 -18.34
C SER A 398 4.05 -13.03 -17.37
N ILE A 399 4.16 -13.74 -16.24
CA ILE A 399 5.26 -13.49 -15.28
C ILE A 399 6.62 -13.89 -15.87
N GLN A 400 6.66 -14.89 -16.75
CA GLN A 400 7.88 -15.37 -17.42
C GLN A 400 8.46 -14.33 -18.37
N SER A 401 7.61 -13.57 -19.07
CA SER A 401 8.07 -12.50 -19.95
C SER A 401 8.62 -11.31 -19.16
N LEU A 402 8.06 -11.02 -17.98
CA LEU A 402 8.58 -10.00 -17.07
C LEU A 402 9.97 -10.35 -16.51
N SER A 403 10.21 -11.63 -16.17
CA SER A 403 11.54 -12.04 -15.70
C SER A 403 12.61 -11.88 -16.78
N ARG A 404 12.29 -12.19 -18.04
CA ARG A 404 13.18 -11.97 -19.19
C ARG A 404 13.50 -10.49 -19.40
N ALA A 405 12.50 -9.62 -19.31
CA ALA A 405 12.69 -8.17 -19.44
C ALA A 405 13.58 -7.60 -18.31
N LEU A 406 13.39 -8.09 -17.08
CA LEU A 406 14.24 -7.76 -15.94
C LEU A 406 15.70 -8.18 -16.17
N GLU A 407 15.94 -9.40 -16.64
CA GLU A 407 17.29 -9.90 -16.92
C GLU A 407 17.99 -9.09 -18.00
N GLN A 408 17.27 -8.71 -19.06
CA GLN A 408 17.80 -7.83 -20.11
C GLN A 408 18.15 -6.45 -19.56
N TYR A 409 17.28 -5.85 -18.75
CA TYR A 409 17.54 -4.56 -18.13
C TYR A 409 18.78 -4.61 -17.23
N ASN A 410 18.88 -5.64 -16.38
CA ASN A 410 20.02 -5.83 -15.50
C ASN A 410 21.32 -6.02 -16.31
N LYS A 411 21.30 -6.80 -17.39
CA LYS A 411 22.47 -6.97 -18.26
C LYS A 411 22.93 -5.64 -18.89
N ALA A 412 22.01 -4.74 -19.19
CA ALA A 412 22.32 -3.45 -19.83
C ALA A 412 22.78 -2.36 -18.87
N HIS A 413 22.43 -2.45 -17.57
CA HIS A 413 22.67 -1.36 -16.58
C HIS A 413 23.53 -1.77 -15.37
N LEU A 414 23.83 -3.07 -15.19
CA LEU A 414 24.75 -3.58 -14.16
C LEU A 414 26.07 -4.11 -14.76
N ALA A 415 26.28 -3.96 -16.07
CA ALA A 415 27.58 -4.06 -16.73
C ALA A 415 28.19 -2.66 -16.83
#